data_AF-A0A817JNL9-F1
#
_entry.id   AF-A0A817JNL9-F1
#
_cell.length_a   1.000
_cell.length_b   1.000
_cell.length_c   1.000
_cell.angle_alpha   90.00
_cell.angle_beta   90.00
_cell.angle_gamma   90.00
#
_symmetry.space_group_name_H-M   'P 1'
#
loop_
_entity.id
_entity.type
_entity.pdbx_description
1 polymer ?
#
loop_
_entity_poly.entity_id
_entity_poly.type
_entity_poly.pdbx_seq_one_letter_code
_entity_poly.pdbx_strand_id
1 'polypeptide(L)'
;MHLLELLLLVVGCWVWGNIEVLIDQKGGYNVTIGNRVWLRSSRTAIYVDNKWFSSDDNSLPLTGISYTSGFDPNLGDYRDFQLSYDLVRSGIHTQIIGHIRDWYSGSGISFHLDTGNLTMTNTVPLGMDHVRTVFPSFYIEQIDKNDQRGYFTFEGEMTGDDNKHAGWWNPSSKVIQSGIQGGPIVLFNLS
;
A
#
# COMPACT_ATOMS: atom_id res chain seq x y z
N MET A 1 12.52 15.03 53.28
CA MET A 1 12.62 14.10 52.14
C MET A 1 11.24 13.52 51.89
N HIS A 2 10.47 14.11 50.97
CA HIS A 2 9.20 13.54 50.52
C HIS A 2 9.44 12.88 49.16
N LEU A 3 9.35 11.56 49.14
CA LEU A 3 9.44 10.73 47.95
C LEU A 3 8.05 10.71 47.30
N LEU A 4 7.93 11.32 46.13
CA LEU A 4 6.72 11.35 45.33
C LEU A 4 6.69 10.07 44.48
N GLU A 5 5.88 9.09 44.87
CA GLU A 5 5.63 7.89 44.05
C GLU A 5 4.69 8.27 42.90
N LEU A 6 5.25 8.33 41.68
CA LEU A 6 4.51 8.52 40.44
C LEU A 6 3.93 7.15 40.00
N LEU A 7 2.67 6.92 40.32
CA LEU A 7 1.92 5.76 39.86
C LEU A 7 1.52 5.97 38.38
N LEU A 8 2.30 5.40 37.45
CA LEU A 8 1.99 5.36 36.02
C LEU A 8 0.92 4.29 35.75
N LEU A 9 -0.34 4.72 35.67
CA LEU A 9 -1.48 3.88 35.30
C LEU A 9 -1.45 3.65 33.78
N VAL A 10 -0.75 2.60 33.31
CA VAL A 10 -0.83 2.16 31.91
C VAL A 10 -2.10 1.31 31.77
N VAL A 11 -3.21 1.96 31.42
CA VAL A 11 -4.41 1.25 30.95
C VAL A 11 -4.13 0.77 29.53
N GLY A 12 -3.51 -0.41 29.44
CA GLY A 12 -3.36 -1.13 28.19
C GLY A 12 -4.73 -1.65 27.75
N CYS A 13 -5.46 -0.86 26.96
CA CYS A 13 -6.54 -1.41 26.16
C CYS A 13 -5.86 -2.24 25.06
N TRP A 14 -5.98 -3.56 25.14
CA TRP A 14 -5.47 -4.48 24.12
C TRP A 14 -6.38 -4.34 22.89
N VAL A 15 -6.10 -3.35 22.06
CA VAL A 15 -6.70 -3.24 20.73
C VAL A 15 -6.03 -4.31 19.87
N TRP A 16 -6.75 -5.40 19.64
CA TRP A 16 -6.36 -6.44 18.71
C TRP A 16 -6.48 -5.86 17.29
N GLY A 17 -5.34 -5.56 16.67
CA GLY A 17 -5.25 -5.08 15.29
C GLY A 17 -4.66 -3.68 15.14
N ASN A 18 -3.43 -3.46 15.62
CA ASN A 18 -2.70 -2.21 15.31
C ASN A 18 -1.98 -2.37 13.97
N ILE A 19 -2.70 -2.22 12.86
CA ILE A 19 -2.07 -1.93 11.58
C ILE A 19 -1.46 -0.53 11.72
N GLU A 20 -0.16 -0.41 11.48
CA GLU A 20 0.52 0.88 11.44
C GLU A 20 1.17 1.07 10.08
N VAL A 21 1.08 2.29 9.55
CA VAL A 21 1.65 2.67 8.25
C VAL A 21 2.70 3.74 8.50
N LEU A 22 3.95 3.41 8.22
CA LEU A 22 5.09 4.34 8.35
C LEU A 22 5.50 4.79 6.95
N ILE A 23 5.39 6.08 6.66
CA ILE A 23 5.67 6.67 5.34
C ILE A 23 6.94 7.51 5.43
N ASP A 24 7.85 7.37 4.46
CA ASP A 24 9.06 8.18 4.37
C ASP A 24 8.89 9.41 3.46
N GLN A 25 9.95 10.23 3.38
CA GLN A 25 9.93 11.50 2.64
C GLN A 25 9.81 11.35 1.11
N LYS A 26 9.93 10.14 0.56
CA LYS A 26 9.77 9.83 -0.87
C LYS A 26 8.50 8.99 -1.13
N GLY A 27 7.64 8.82 -0.13
CA GLY A 27 6.36 8.14 -0.25
C GLY A 27 6.47 6.62 -0.30
N GLY A 28 7.63 6.07 0.06
CA GLY A 28 7.75 4.65 0.37
C GLY A 28 7.20 4.39 1.76
N TYR A 29 6.57 3.25 1.97
CA TYR A 29 5.88 2.96 3.21
C TYR A 29 6.03 1.52 3.66
N ASN A 30 5.99 1.33 4.97
CA ASN A 30 5.93 0.03 5.61
C ASN A 30 4.56 -0.16 6.27
N VAL A 31 3.97 -1.34 6.10
CA VAL A 31 2.81 -1.77 6.88
C VAL A 31 3.32 -2.68 7.99
N THR A 32 3.06 -2.32 9.24
CA THR A 32 3.41 -3.09 10.42
C THR A 32 2.15 -3.63 11.10
N ILE A 33 2.22 -4.85 11.61
CA ILE A 33 1.15 -5.47 12.41
C ILE A 33 1.81 -6.08 13.65
N GLY A 34 1.42 -5.62 14.84
CA GLY A 34 2.01 -6.09 16.10
C GLY A 34 3.53 -5.87 16.18
N ASN A 35 3.99 -4.68 15.77
CA ASN A 35 5.40 -4.28 15.72
C ASN A 35 6.29 -5.11 14.78
N ARG A 36 5.71 -5.94 13.91
CA ARG A 36 6.43 -6.65 12.85
C ARG A 36 6.12 -6.00 11.52
N VAL A 37 7.12 -5.84 10.65
CA VAL A 37 6.89 -5.39 9.28
C VAL A 37 6.23 -6.53 8.51
N TRP A 38 5.11 -6.23 7.86
CA TRP A 38 4.36 -7.15 7.01
C TRP A 38 4.47 -6.79 5.54
N LEU A 39 4.67 -5.52 5.19
CA LEU A 39 4.84 -5.12 3.81
C LEU A 39 5.84 -3.96 3.77
N ARG A 40 6.77 -4.01 2.80
CA ARG A 40 7.56 -2.86 2.40
C ARG A 40 7.15 -2.48 0.99
N SER A 41 6.72 -1.24 0.81
CA SER A 41 6.31 -0.77 -0.49
C SER A 41 7.52 -0.53 -1.39
N SER A 42 7.31 -0.58 -2.70
CA SER A 42 8.22 0.10 -3.61
C SER A 42 7.85 1.59 -3.73
N ARG A 43 8.60 2.34 -4.54
CA ARG A 43 8.38 3.77 -4.77
C ARG A 43 7.21 3.98 -5.74
N THR A 44 6.43 5.04 -5.53
CA THR A 44 5.34 5.40 -6.43
C THR A 44 5.90 5.82 -7.79
N ALA A 45 5.38 5.23 -8.85
CA ALA A 45 5.68 5.64 -10.21
C ALA A 45 4.45 5.54 -11.11
N ILE A 46 4.41 6.37 -12.14
CA ILE A 46 3.36 6.44 -13.16
C ILE A 46 3.98 6.53 -14.54
N TYR A 47 3.40 5.80 -15.50
CA TYR A 47 3.78 5.85 -16.91
C TYR A 47 2.78 6.69 -17.70
N VAL A 48 3.24 7.84 -18.21
CA VAL A 48 2.43 8.77 -19.01
C VAL A 48 3.30 9.50 -20.02
N ASP A 49 2.74 9.89 -21.16
CA ASP A 49 3.47 10.52 -22.27
C ASP A 49 4.73 9.74 -22.69
N ASN A 50 4.61 8.41 -22.71
CA ASN A 50 5.68 7.49 -23.06
C ASN A 50 6.94 7.61 -22.16
N LYS A 51 6.75 8.00 -20.90
CA LYS A 51 7.82 8.19 -19.91
C LYS A 51 7.37 7.75 -18.51
N TRP A 52 8.29 7.15 -17.77
CA TRP A 52 8.13 6.91 -16.33
C TRP A 52 8.42 8.17 -15.53
N PHE A 53 7.53 8.48 -14.59
CA PHE A 53 7.72 9.47 -13.55
C PHE A 53 7.70 8.75 -12.20
N SER A 54 8.69 8.99 -11.34
CA SER A 54 8.90 8.25 -10.10
C SER A 54 9.19 9.19 -8.93
N SER A 55 8.76 8.80 -7.74
CA SER A 55 9.17 9.48 -6.50
C SER A 55 10.63 9.16 -6.12
N ASP A 56 11.23 8.15 -6.73
CA ASP A 56 12.64 7.80 -6.47
C ASP A 56 13.62 8.79 -7.12
N ASP A 57 13.36 9.16 -8.37
CA ASP A 57 14.19 10.07 -9.18
C ASP A 57 13.73 11.54 -9.11
N ASN A 58 12.74 11.84 -8.26
CA ASN A 58 12.12 13.15 -8.09
C ASN A 58 11.45 13.70 -9.36
N SER A 59 11.15 12.89 -10.38
CA SER A 59 10.29 13.31 -11.49
C SER A 59 8.80 13.31 -11.12
N LEU A 60 8.43 12.62 -10.05
CA LEU A 60 7.14 12.69 -9.36
C LEU A 60 7.37 12.98 -7.86
N PRO A 61 7.77 14.20 -7.47
CA PRO A 61 8.08 14.52 -6.08
C PRO A 61 6.86 14.37 -5.17
N LEU A 62 7.07 13.77 -3.99
CA LEU A 62 6.11 13.82 -2.90
C LEU A 62 6.13 15.23 -2.30
N THR A 63 5.00 15.92 -2.32
CA THR A 63 4.86 17.30 -1.85
C THR A 63 4.21 17.39 -0.47
N GLY A 64 3.49 16.36 -0.03
CA GLY A 64 2.85 16.35 1.28
C GLY A 64 2.34 14.98 1.70
N ILE A 65 2.26 14.80 3.02
CA ILE A 65 1.60 13.68 3.66
C ILE A 65 0.55 14.27 4.60
N SER A 66 -0.71 13.92 4.40
CA SER A 66 -1.81 14.26 5.29
C SER A 66 -2.54 12.98 5.71
N TYR A 67 -3.41 13.10 6.70
CA TYR A 67 -4.33 12.02 7.03
C TYR A 67 -5.71 12.58 7.30
N THR A 68 -6.71 11.76 7.00
CA THR A 68 -8.11 12.00 7.36
C THR A 68 -8.68 10.74 8.01
N SER A 69 -9.87 10.86 8.59
CA SER A 69 -10.63 9.73 9.11
C SER A 69 -12.05 9.83 8.64
N GLY A 70 -12.72 8.69 8.50
CA GLY A 70 -14.11 8.64 8.07
C GLY A 70 -14.78 7.34 8.48
N PHE A 71 -16.03 7.20 8.02
CA PHE A 71 -16.86 6.04 8.25
C PHE A 71 -17.48 5.60 6.92
N ASP A 72 -17.37 4.32 6.62
CA ASP A 72 -18.11 3.67 5.55
C ASP A 72 -19.24 2.80 6.14
N PRO A 73 -20.48 2.89 5.67
CA PRO A 73 -21.60 2.11 6.21
C PRO A 73 -21.42 0.59 6.16
N ASN A 74 -20.60 0.07 5.25
CA ASN A 74 -20.40 -1.36 5.05
C ASN A 74 -19.06 -1.85 5.64
N LEU A 75 -18.04 -0.99 5.67
CA LEU A 75 -16.67 -1.36 6.08
C LEU A 75 -16.25 -0.78 7.44
N GLY A 76 -17.02 0.17 7.99
CA GLY A 76 -16.80 0.77 9.29
C GLY A 76 -15.87 1.98 9.29
N ASP A 77 -15.31 2.29 10.45
CA ASP A 77 -14.40 3.41 10.65
C ASP A 77 -13.04 3.17 9.98
N TYR A 78 -12.45 4.23 9.43
CA TYR A 78 -11.14 4.16 8.80
C TYR A 78 -10.27 5.39 9.05
N ARG A 79 -8.96 5.21 8.87
CA ARG A 79 -7.95 6.27 8.69
C ARG A 79 -7.40 6.21 7.28
N ASP A 80 -7.32 7.35 6.62
CA ASP A 80 -6.82 7.46 5.25
C ASP A 80 -5.57 8.34 5.21
N PHE A 81 -4.41 7.75 4.94
CA PHE A 81 -3.16 8.47 4.70
C PHE A 81 -3.10 8.89 3.23
N GLN A 82 -2.92 10.18 3.01
CA GLN A 82 -2.91 10.79 1.68
C GLN A 82 -1.49 11.27 1.35
N LEU A 83 -0.91 10.66 0.32
CA LEU A 83 0.41 10.97 -0.20
C LEU A 83 0.20 11.84 -1.45
N SER A 84 0.44 13.14 -1.33
CA SER A 84 0.31 14.10 -2.43
C SER A 84 1.59 14.16 -3.25
N TYR A 85 1.50 13.91 -4.54
CA TYR A 85 2.58 14.02 -5.50
C TYR A 85 2.26 15.10 -6.53
N ASP A 86 3.29 15.77 -7.04
CA ASP A 86 3.16 16.78 -8.09
C ASP A 86 3.78 16.30 -9.40
N LEU A 87 2.95 16.01 -10.39
CA LEU A 87 3.38 15.60 -11.72
C LEU A 87 3.46 16.83 -12.63
N VAL A 88 4.67 17.21 -13.03
CA VAL A 88 4.91 18.34 -13.93
C VAL A 88 5.15 17.86 -15.35
N ARG A 89 4.24 18.18 -16.27
CA ARG A 89 4.34 17.84 -17.71
C ARG A 89 4.14 19.09 -18.54
N SER A 90 5.13 19.43 -19.37
CA SER A 90 5.08 20.63 -20.24
C SER A 90 4.74 21.92 -19.47
N GLY A 91 5.19 22.04 -18.21
CA GLY A 91 4.92 23.18 -17.32
C GLY A 91 3.54 23.16 -16.63
N ILE A 92 2.72 22.14 -16.89
CA ILE A 92 1.42 21.95 -16.23
C ILE A 92 1.62 21.04 -15.02
N HIS A 93 1.19 21.53 -13.85
CA HIS A 93 1.20 20.77 -12.59
C HIS A 93 -0.10 19.98 -12.46
N THR A 94 0.02 18.68 -12.16
CA THR A 94 -1.11 17.79 -11.90
C THR A 94 -0.89 17.08 -10.58
N GLN A 95 -1.81 17.25 -9.64
CA GLN A 95 -1.73 16.55 -8.36
C GLN A 95 -2.17 15.09 -8.53
N ILE A 96 -1.37 14.17 -8.00
CA ILE A 96 -1.68 12.74 -7.90
C ILE A 96 -1.73 12.41 -6.41
N ILE A 97 -2.74 11.66 -5.96
CA ILE A 97 -2.92 11.33 -4.55
C ILE A 97 -2.93 9.83 -4.36
N GLY A 98 -1.92 9.31 -3.66
CA GLY A 98 -1.92 7.94 -3.16
C GLY A 98 -2.66 7.84 -1.83
N HIS A 99 -3.65 6.98 -1.75
CA HIS A 99 -4.44 6.71 -0.55
C HIS A 99 -4.03 5.37 0.05
N ILE A 100 -3.74 5.36 1.35
CA ILE A 100 -3.55 4.16 2.14
C ILE A 100 -4.58 4.19 3.27
N ARG A 101 -5.57 3.32 3.21
CA ARG A 101 -6.69 3.31 4.16
C ARG A 101 -6.65 2.09 5.06
N ASP A 102 -6.53 2.35 6.35
CA ASP A 102 -6.61 1.38 7.44
C ASP A 102 -8.05 1.31 7.98
N TRP A 103 -8.64 0.12 7.97
CA TRP A 103 -10.01 -0.17 8.39
C TRP A 103 -10.03 -0.80 9.79
N TYR A 104 -10.36 0.00 10.80
CA TYR A 104 -10.28 -0.42 12.21
C TYR A 104 -11.22 -1.58 12.53
N SER A 105 -12.42 -1.59 11.96
CA SER A 105 -13.45 -2.60 12.23
C SER A 105 -13.22 -3.92 11.50
N GLY A 106 -12.42 -3.91 10.42
CA GLY A 106 -12.27 -5.04 9.50
C GLY A 106 -10.88 -5.70 9.49
N SER A 107 -9.90 -5.17 10.22
CA SER A 107 -8.49 -5.59 10.14
C SER A 107 -8.00 -5.65 8.69
N GLY A 108 -8.24 -4.58 7.94
CA GLY A 108 -7.97 -4.50 6.51
C GLY A 108 -7.22 -3.23 6.14
N ILE A 109 -6.44 -3.31 5.07
CA ILE A 109 -5.80 -2.16 4.45
C ILE A 109 -6.18 -2.13 2.97
N SER A 110 -6.58 -0.96 2.47
CA SER A 110 -6.89 -0.76 1.05
C SER A 110 -6.06 0.38 0.50
N PHE A 111 -5.75 0.28 -0.79
CA PHE A 111 -4.92 1.25 -1.49
C PHE A 111 -5.68 1.79 -2.70
N HIS A 112 -5.54 3.08 -2.96
CA HIS A 112 -6.14 3.71 -4.12
C HIS A 112 -5.21 4.80 -4.65
N LEU A 113 -5.14 4.96 -5.97
CA LEU A 113 -4.40 6.05 -6.60
C LEU A 113 -5.39 6.94 -7.33
N ASP A 114 -5.55 8.17 -6.86
CA ASP A 114 -6.31 9.20 -7.55
C ASP A 114 -5.37 9.99 -8.46
N THR A 115 -5.58 9.87 -9.77
CA THR A 115 -4.80 10.61 -10.77
C THR A 115 -5.45 11.95 -11.13
N GLY A 116 -6.55 12.34 -10.47
CA GLY A 116 -7.31 13.54 -10.73
C GLY A 116 -7.76 13.63 -12.18
N ASN A 117 -7.56 14.80 -12.79
CA ASN A 117 -7.88 15.06 -14.20
C ASN A 117 -6.80 14.59 -15.17
N LEU A 118 -5.82 13.78 -14.73
CA LEU A 118 -4.80 13.23 -15.61
C LEU A 118 -5.44 12.31 -16.64
N THR A 119 -5.71 12.82 -17.83
CA THR A 119 -6.03 11.96 -18.96
C THR A 119 -4.77 11.21 -19.35
N MET A 120 -4.79 9.89 -19.19
CA MET A 120 -3.70 8.99 -19.61
C MET A 120 -3.73 8.80 -21.15
N THR A 121 -3.59 9.89 -21.90
CA THR A 121 -3.55 9.95 -23.39
C THR A 121 -2.17 9.58 -23.93
N ASN A 122 -2.09 9.28 -25.24
CA ASN A 122 -0.86 8.82 -25.92
C ASN A 122 -0.22 7.56 -25.31
N THR A 123 -1.05 6.77 -24.65
CA THR A 123 -0.64 5.51 -24.06
C THR A 123 -0.79 4.43 -25.13
N VAL A 124 0.25 4.27 -25.96
CA VAL A 124 0.44 3.03 -26.71
C VAL A 124 0.14 1.89 -25.74
N PRO A 125 -0.70 0.89 -26.09
CA PRO A 125 -0.92 -0.25 -25.22
C PRO A 125 0.46 -0.84 -24.91
N LEU A 126 0.95 -0.58 -23.70
CA LEU A 126 1.91 -1.46 -23.09
C LEU A 126 1.20 -2.82 -23.08
N GLY A 127 1.86 -3.89 -23.54
CA GLY A 127 1.25 -5.22 -23.65
C GLY A 127 0.49 -5.65 -22.38
N MET A 128 -0.31 -6.71 -22.46
CA MET A 128 -1.13 -7.19 -21.33
C MET A 128 -0.33 -7.49 -20.05
N ASP A 129 0.99 -7.60 -20.17
CA ASP A 129 1.99 -7.83 -19.12
C ASP A 129 2.53 -6.56 -18.44
N HIS A 130 2.09 -5.37 -18.84
CA HIS A 130 2.62 -4.11 -18.33
C HIS A 130 1.65 -3.37 -17.40
N VAL A 131 2.20 -2.85 -16.30
CA VAL A 131 1.50 -1.92 -15.41
C VAL A 131 1.83 -0.46 -15.77
N ARG A 132 0.85 0.43 -15.61
CA ARG A 132 1.02 1.88 -15.81
C ARG A 132 1.25 2.66 -14.53
N THR A 133 1.06 1.99 -13.40
CA THR A 133 1.25 2.54 -12.06
C THR A 133 2.01 1.51 -11.24
N VAL A 134 2.89 1.99 -10.37
CA VAL A 134 3.61 1.16 -9.39
C VAL A 134 2.98 1.31 -8.00
N PHE A 135 1.94 2.12 -7.83
CA PHE A 135 1.22 2.24 -6.56
C PHE A 135 -0.15 1.53 -6.62
N PRO A 136 -0.51 0.75 -5.58
CA PRO A 136 0.40 0.19 -4.57
C PRO A 136 1.32 -0.87 -5.20
N SER A 137 2.49 -1.09 -4.62
CA SER A 137 3.29 -2.29 -4.91
C SER A 137 4.19 -2.59 -3.73
N PHE A 138 4.52 -3.88 -3.59
CA PHE A 138 5.25 -4.39 -2.45
C PHE A 138 6.37 -5.31 -2.89
N TYR A 139 7.45 -5.31 -2.13
CA TYR A 139 8.50 -6.30 -2.31
C TYR A 139 7.98 -7.67 -1.86
N ILE A 140 8.10 -8.64 -2.76
CA ILE A 140 7.93 -10.05 -2.40
C ILE A 140 9.27 -10.53 -1.84
N GLU A 141 9.46 -10.29 -0.55
CA GLU A 141 10.70 -10.57 0.16
C GLU A 141 10.46 -11.38 1.44
N GLN A 142 11.51 -12.05 1.89
CA GLN A 142 11.59 -12.60 3.23
C GLN A 142 12.15 -11.50 4.15
N ILE A 143 11.34 -10.99 5.07
CA ILE A 143 11.71 -9.84 5.93
C ILE A 143 12.76 -10.25 6.97
N ASP A 144 12.65 -11.46 7.51
CA ASP A 144 13.64 -12.08 8.40
C ASP A 144 13.64 -13.60 8.28
N LYS A 145 14.63 -14.27 8.89
CA LYS A 145 14.81 -15.73 8.79
C LYS A 145 13.62 -16.57 9.27
N ASN A 146 12.73 -16.01 10.09
CA ASN A 146 11.55 -16.65 10.66
C ASN A 146 10.26 -16.17 9.98
N ASP A 147 10.36 -15.40 8.90
CA ASP A 147 9.20 -14.92 8.15
C ASP A 147 8.49 -16.10 7.47
N GLN A 148 7.32 -16.44 8.02
CA GLN A 148 6.43 -17.51 7.57
C GLN A 148 5.12 -16.96 7.02
N ARG A 149 5.14 -15.74 6.46
CA ARG A 149 3.95 -15.18 5.83
C ARG A 149 3.55 -16.06 4.64
N GLY A 150 2.32 -16.54 4.69
CA GLY A 150 1.62 -17.14 3.57
C GLY A 150 0.80 -16.09 2.84
N TYR A 151 0.46 -16.38 1.60
CA TYR A 151 -0.51 -15.61 0.83
C TYR A 151 -1.59 -16.52 0.27
N PHE A 152 -2.75 -15.92 0.05
CA PHE A 152 -3.82 -16.45 -0.78
C PHE A 152 -4.26 -15.33 -1.72
N THR A 153 -4.30 -15.59 -3.02
CA THR A 153 -4.77 -14.64 -4.03
C THR A 153 -5.90 -15.27 -4.85
N PHE A 154 -6.88 -14.44 -5.17
CA PHE A 154 -7.90 -14.74 -6.15
C PHE A 154 -7.37 -14.19 -7.48
N GLU A 155 -6.60 -14.99 -8.23
CA GLU A 155 -6.10 -14.58 -9.55
C GLU A 155 -7.19 -14.79 -10.60
N GLY A 156 -7.36 -13.88 -11.55
CA GLY A 156 -8.38 -13.99 -12.60
C GLY A 156 -8.85 -12.63 -13.11
N GLU A 157 -9.66 -12.61 -14.16
CA GLU A 157 -10.49 -11.42 -14.42
C GLU A 157 -11.26 -11.14 -13.13
N MET A 158 -11.23 -9.88 -12.64
CA MET A 158 -11.45 -9.43 -11.25
C MET A 158 -12.78 -9.83 -10.53
N THR A 159 -13.46 -10.87 -10.99
CA THR A 159 -14.75 -11.39 -10.54
C THR A 159 -14.84 -12.94 -10.55
N GLY A 160 -13.79 -13.68 -10.94
CA GLY A 160 -13.82 -15.14 -11.09
C GLY A 160 -13.37 -15.96 -9.87
N ASP A 161 -13.93 -17.16 -9.70
CA ASP A 161 -13.49 -18.20 -8.74
C ASP A 161 -12.32 -19.06 -9.27
N ASP A 162 -11.91 -18.78 -10.51
CA ASP A 162 -10.84 -19.49 -11.20
C ASP A 162 -9.46 -19.05 -10.69
N ASN A 163 -8.43 -19.85 -10.94
CA ASN A 163 -7.01 -19.51 -10.66
C ASN A 163 -6.74 -18.99 -9.23
N LYS A 164 -7.34 -19.58 -8.21
CA LYS A 164 -6.92 -19.35 -6.82
C LYS A 164 -5.51 -19.91 -6.59
N HIS A 165 -4.66 -19.11 -5.97
CA HIS A 165 -3.30 -19.52 -5.64
C HIS A 165 -2.98 -19.23 -4.19
N ALA A 166 -2.27 -20.17 -3.57
CA ALA A 166 -1.73 -20.02 -2.23
C ALA A 166 -0.27 -20.44 -2.22
N GLY A 167 0.51 -19.82 -1.34
CA GLY A 167 1.91 -20.14 -1.21
C GLY A 167 2.59 -19.33 -0.13
N TRP A 168 3.90 -19.40 -0.10
CA TRP A 168 4.73 -18.61 0.80
C TRP A 168 5.04 -17.25 0.16
N TRP A 169 4.98 -16.19 0.96
CA TRP A 169 5.38 -14.85 0.55
C TRP A 169 6.91 -14.77 0.48
N ASN A 170 7.48 -15.20 -0.65
CA ASN A 170 8.91 -15.19 -0.87
C ASN A 170 9.26 -14.94 -2.35
N PRO A 171 10.52 -14.55 -2.66
CA PRO A 171 10.91 -14.17 -4.03
C PRO A 171 10.76 -15.27 -5.08
N SER A 172 10.63 -16.54 -4.67
CA SER A 172 10.44 -17.66 -5.60
C SER A 172 8.99 -17.84 -6.05
N SER A 173 8.04 -17.12 -5.44
CA SER A 173 6.64 -17.17 -5.85
C SER A 173 6.44 -16.45 -7.20
N LYS A 174 6.00 -17.22 -8.21
CA LYS A 174 5.77 -16.73 -9.57
C LYS A 174 4.37 -16.15 -9.79
N VAL A 175 3.43 -16.45 -8.89
CA VAL A 175 2.01 -16.17 -9.08
C VAL A 175 1.65 -14.74 -8.65
N ILE A 176 2.19 -14.27 -7.53
CA ILE A 176 1.91 -12.91 -7.00
C ILE A 176 2.69 -11.78 -7.71
N GLN A 177 3.32 -12.09 -8.85
CA GLN A 177 4.08 -11.12 -9.64
C GLN A 177 3.23 -10.48 -10.77
N SER A 178 1.99 -10.92 -10.95
CA SER A 178 1.09 -10.46 -12.02
C SER A 178 0.27 -9.25 -11.60
N GLY A 179 0.35 -8.14 -12.37
CA GLY A 179 -0.41 -6.91 -12.13
C GLY A 179 -1.93 -7.06 -12.28
N ILE A 180 -2.45 -6.95 -13.50
CA ILE A 180 -3.90 -6.86 -13.82
C ILE A 180 -4.70 -8.13 -13.45
N GLN A 181 -4.03 -9.26 -13.22
CA GLN A 181 -4.67 -10.52 -12.83
C GLN A 181 -4.77 -10.72 -11.32
N GLY A 182 -4.30 -9.77 -10.50
CA GLY A 182 -4.34 -9.85 -9.04
C GLY A 182 -5.67 -9.34 -8.47
N GLY A 183 -6.52 -10.24 -7.98
CA GLY A 183 -7.60 -9.90 -7.06
C GLY A 183 -7.08 -9.55 -5.67
N PRO A 184 -7.97 -9.45 -4.66
CA PRO A 184 -7.55 -9.18 -3.28
C PRO A 184 -6.54 -10.24 -2.81
N ILE A 185 -5.46 -9.80 -2.17
CA ILE A 185 -4.45 -10.67 -1.57
C ILE A 185 -4.71 -10.75 -0.08
N VAL A 186 -4.87 -11.97 0.43
CA VAL A 186 -4.89 -12.26 1.86
C VAL A 186 -3.49 -12.68 2.27
N LEU A 187 -2.91 -11.95 3.23
CA LEU A 187 -1.69 -12.36 3.90
C LEU A 187 -2.01 -12.91 5.27
N PHE A 188 -1.36 -13.99 5.64
CA PHE A 188 -1.52 -14.62 6.94
C PHE A 188 -0.17 -15.11 7.45
N ASN A 189 -0.07 -15.31 8.76
CA ASN A 189 1.06 -15.98 9.38
C ASN A 189 0.56 -17.26 10.03
N LEU A 190 1.30 -18.36 9.86
CA LEU A 190 0.94 -19.67 10.41
C LEU A 190 1.51 -19.92 11.81
N SER A 191 2.25 -18.94 12.36
CA SER A 191 2.85 -18.99 13.70
C SER A 191 1.87 -18.75 14.84
#